data_AF-A0A965AJ50-F1
#
_entry.id   AF-A0A965AJ50-F1
#
_cell.length_a   1.000
_cell.length_b   1.000
_cell.length_c   1.000
_cell.angle_alpha   90.00
_cell.angle_beta   90.00
_cell.angle_gamma   90.00
#
_symmetry.space_group_name_H-M   'P 1'
#
loop_
_entity.id
_entity.type
_entity.pdbx_description
1 polymer ?
#
loop_
_entity_poly.entity_id
_entity_poly.type
_entity_poly.pdbx_seq_one_letter_code
_entity_poly.pdbx_strand_id
1 'polypeptide(L)' 'MKNTCSSTPPKWATRLLTWYCKPELLEDLEGDLYEYFLRNVDKKGLRKAKLIYIIDVFKFFR' A
#
# COMPACT_ATOMS: atom_id res chain seq x y z
N MET A 1 -22.19 -10.07 -6.92
CA MET A 1 -21.76 -11.27 -6.19
C MET A 1 -20.46 -10.98 -5.45
N LYS A 2 -20.44 -11.34 -4.16
CA LYS A 2 -19.29 -11.58 -3.26
C LYS A 2 -18.61 -10.37 -2.57
N ASN A 3 -18.99 -10.26 -1.29
CA ASN A 3 -18.32 -9.70 -0.12
C ASN A 3 -16.79 -9.82 -0.12
N THR A 4 -16.08 -8.93 0.59
CA THR A 4 -15.23 -9.30 1.76
C THR A 4 -14.55 -8.11 2.45
N CYS A 5 -14.34 -8.33 3.76
CA CYS A 5 -13.73 -7.55 4.82
C CYS A 5 -12.62 -6.53 4.52
N SER A 6 -12.66 -5.52 5.38
CA SER A 6 -11.78 -4.38 5.63
C SER A 6 -10.30 -4.68 5.96
N SER A 7 -9.59 -5.39 5.09
CA SER A 7 -8.14 -5.62 5.23
C SER A 7 -7.38 -5.58 3.89
N THR A 8 -7.90 -4.87 2.89
CA THR A 8 -7.25 -4.76 1.59
C THR A 8 -6.75 -3.34 1.34
N PRO A 9 -5.54 -3.17 0.77
CA PRO A 9 -5.08 -1.87 0.34
C PRO A 9 -6.09 -1.27 -0.66
N PRO A 10 -6.28 0.06 -0.63
CA PRO A 10 -7.28 0.70 -1.45
C PRO A 10 -7.02 0.43 -2.93
N LYS A 11 -7.99 -0.20 -3.60
CA LYS A 11 -7.90 -0.64 -5.01
C LYS A 11 -7.47 0.44 -6.00
N TRP A 12 -7.72 1.72 -5.67
CA TRP A 12 -7.28 2.84 -6.49
C TRP A 12 -5.78 3.11 -6.38
N ALA A 13 -5.16 2.84 -5.23
CA ALA A 13 -3.72 2.99 -5.03
C ALA A 13 -2.96 1.93 -5.83
N THR A 14 -3.40 0.66 -5.79
CA THR A 14 -2.85 -0.43 -6.61
C THR A 14 -2.93 -0.13 -8.10
N ARG A 15 -4.04 0.48 -8.58
CA ARG A 15 -4.20 0.91 -9.98
C ARG A 15 -3.26 2.04 -10.40
N LEU A 16 -2.97 2.98 -9.48
CA LEU A 16 -2.09 4.12 -9.74
C LEU A 16 -0.63 3.66 -9.80
N LEU A 17 -0.28 2.70 -8.95
CA LEU A 17 1.01 2.01 -8.90
C LEU A 17 1.28 1.18 -10.18
N THR A 18 0.29 0.45 -10.71
CA THR A 18 0.42 -0.27 -12.00
C THR A 18 0.62 0.65 -13.21
N TRP A 19 0.09 1.87 -13.15
CA TRP A 19 0.25 2.84 -14.22
C TRP A 19 1.61 3.56 -14.17
N TYR A 20 2.21 3.67 -12.98
CA TYR A 20 3.46 4.41 -12.77
C TYR A 20 4.72 3.53 -12.83
N CYS A 21 4.68 2.28 -12.34
CA CYS A 21 5.83 1.38 -12.30
C CYS A 21 5.76 0.29 -13.37
N LYS A 22 6.93 -0.12 -13.89
CA LYS A 22 7.05 -1.40 -14.62
C LYS A 22 6.57 -2.53 -13.70
N PRO A 23 5.82 -3.52 -14.21
CA PRO A 23 5.21 -4.57 -13.39
C PRO A 23 6.20 -5.37 -12.54
N GLU A 24 7.45 -5.55 -13.01
CA GLU A 24 8.51 -6.19 -12.21
C GLU A 24 8.88 -5.40 -10.95
N LEU A 25 8.97 -4.08 -11.03
CA LEU A 25 9.34 -3.24 -9.87
C LEU A 25 8.16 -3.05 -8.91
N LEU A 26 6.94 -3.26 -9.42
CA LEU A 26 5.71 -3.09 -8.68
C LEU A 26 5.50 -4.21 -7.66
N GLU A 27 5.77 -5.45 -8.04
CA GLU A 27 5.50 -6.63 -7.20
C GLU A 27 6.38 -6.60 -5.94
N ASP A 28 7.68 -6.33 -6.09
CA ASP A 28 8.61 -6.18 -4.98
C ASP A 28 8.23 -4.98 -4.08
N LEU A 29 7.87 -3.84 -4.68
CA LEU A 29 7.50 -2.62 -3.93
C LEU A 29 6.16 -2.78 -3.19
N GLU A 30 5.15 -3.43 -3.79
CA GLU A 30 3.89 -3.74 -3.09
C GLU A 30 4.13 -4.68 -1.90
N GLY A 31 5.00 -5.67 -2.06
CA GLY A 31 5.41 -6.57 -0.98
C GLY A 31 6.02 -5.81 0.21
N ASP A 32 7.05 -5.00 -0.06
CA ASP A 32 7.73 -4.20 0.97
C ASP A 32 6.77 -3.23 1.67
N LEU A 33 5.97 -2.49 0.90
CA LEU A 33 5.01 -1.54 1.44
C LEU A 33 3.90 -2.22 2.25
N TYR A 34 3.48 -3.43 1.87
CA TYR A 34 2.48 -4.20 2.61
C TYR A 34 3.01 -4.69 3.96
N GLU A 35 4.23 -5.24 4.00
CA GLU A 35 4.89 -5.58 5.26
C GLU A 35 5.05 -4.36 6.17
N TYR A 36 5.48 -3.23 5.60
CA TYR A 36 5.66 -1.98 6.34
C TYR A 36 4.32 -1.44 6.87
N PHE A 37 3.26 -1.56 6.08
CA PHE A 37 1.91 -1.20 6.49
C PHE A 37 1.47 -2.04 7.67
N LEU A 38 1.53 -3.38 7.59
CA LEU A 38 1.14 -4.28 8.68
C LEU A 38 1.91 -3.98 9.97
N ARG A 39 3.23 -3.76 9.85
CA ARG A 39 4.09 -3.41 10.98
C ARG A 39 3.68 -2.07 11.62
N ASN A 40 3.26 -1.10 10.81
CA ASN A 40 2.74 0.19 11.32
C ASN A 40 1.32 0.07 11.85
N VAL A 41 0.48 -0.83 11.34
CA VAL A 41 -0.87 -1.09 11.88
C VAL A 41 -0.73 -1.60 13.32
N ASP A 42 0.15 -2.58 13.52
CA ASP A 42 0.42 -3.15 14.85
C ASP A 42 1.00 -2.10 15.82
N LYS A 43 1.98 -1.32 15.37
CA LYS A 43 2.68 -0.34 16.23
C LYS A 43 1.94 0.98 16.47
N LYS A 44 1.17 1.48 15.50
CA LYS A 44 0.63 2.85 15.48
C LYS A 44 -0.88 2.92 15.23
N GLY A 45 -1.51 1.80 14.91
CA GLY A 45 -2.92 1.73 14.55
C GLY A 45 -3.21 2.06 13.09
N LEU A 46 -4.36 1.58 12.63
CA LEU A 46 -4.76 1.54 11.22
C LEU A 46 -4.76 2.92 10.52
N ARG A 47 -5.24 3.97 11.20
CA ARG A 47 -5.33 5.33 10.62
C ARG A 47 -3.95 5.90 10.33
N LYS A 48 -3.01 5.74 11.26
CA LYS A 48 -1.65 6.28 11.14
C LYS A 48 -0.84 5.46 10.14
N ALA A 49 -1.02 4.14 10.11
CA ALA A 49 -0.43 3.26 9.12
C ALA A 49 -0.84 3.63 7.68
N LYS A 50 -2.12 3.95 7.46
CA LYS A 50 -2.61 4.40 6.13
C LYS A 50 -1.95 5.71 5.69
N LEU A 51 -1.81 6.67 6.60
CA LEU A 51 -1.19 7.96 6.29
C LEU A 51 0.31 7.80 5.96
N ILE A 52 1.02 6.95 6.72
CA ILE A 52 2.43 6.62 6.48
C ILE A 52 2.60 5.95 5.11
N TYR A 53 1.78 4.94 4.80
CA TYR A 53 1.80 4.25 3.51
C TYR A 53 1.63 5.24 2.34
N ILE A 54 0.69 6.18 2.45
CA ILE A 54 0.48 7.22 1.43
C ILE A 54 1.74 8.08 1.28
N ILE A 55 2.33 8.55 2.37
CA ILE A 55 3.56 9.36 2.35
C ILE A 55 4.73 8.59 1.75
N ASP A 56 4.91 7.33 2.12
CA ASP A 56 6.02 6.49 1.63
C ASP A 56 5.86 6.21 0.13
N VAL A 57 4.64 5.94 -0.34
CA VAL A 57 4.34 5.86 -1.77
C VAL A 57 4.71 7.17 -2.46
N PHE A 58 4.24 8.34 -1.99
CA PHE A 58 4.59 9.62 -2.62
C PHE A 58 6.09 9.95 -2.61
N LYS A 59 6.85 9.49 -1.62
CA LYS A 59 8.32 9.65 -1.58
C LYS A 59 9.01 8.84 -2.67
N PHE A 60 8.52 7.66 -3.03
CA PHE A 60 9.08 6.85 -4.11
C PHE A 60 8.85 7.44 -5.50
N PHE A 61 7.93 8.40 -5.64
CA PHE A 61 7.62 9.08 -6.90
C PHE A 61 8.50 10.34 -7.14
N ARG A 62 9.43 10.67 -6.24
CA ARG A 62 10.32 11.84 -6.34
C ARG A 62 11.78 11.44 -6.38
#